data_AF-X1UN10-F1
#
_entry.id   AF-X1UN10-F1
#
_cell.length_a   1.000
_cell.length_b   1.000
_cell.length_c   1.000
_cell.angle_alpha   90.00
_cell.angle_beta   90.00
_cell.angle_gamma   90.00
#
_symmetry.space_group_name_H-M   'P 1'
#
loop_
_entity.id
_entity.type
_entity.pdbx_description
1 polymer ?
#
loop_
_entity_poly.entity_id
_entity_poly.type
_entity_poly.pdbx_seq_one_letter_code
_entity_poly.pdbx_strand_id
1 'polypeptide(L)' 'ILGPRIIMTGSTVLGTADNISIEVAEATTEELEKLKSAHEIRLVKMLGEKEKVPV' A
#
# COMPACT_ATOMS: atom_id res chain seq x y z
N ILE A 1 -0.26 -7.56 12.08
CA ILE A 1 -0.84 -6.23 12.35
C ILE A 1 0.27 -5.21 12.26
N LEU A 2 0.09 -4.21 11.42
CA LEU A 2 1.00 -3.07 11.33
C LEU A 2 0.50 -1.98 12.30
N GLY A 3 1.38 -1.36 13.08
CA GLY A 3 1.05 -0.21 13.94
C GLY A 3 0.76 1.09 13.12
N PRO A 4 1.06 2.29 13.65
CA PRO A 4 0.84 3.56 12.93
C PRO A 4 1.66 3.68 11.64
N ARG A 5 1.02 4.06 10.52
CA ARG A 5 1.67 4.37 9.22
C ARG A 5 1.00 5.56 8.54
N ILE A 6 1.79 6.26 7.72
CA ILE A 6 1.31 7.31 6.84
C ILE A 6 0.75 6.68 5.56
N ILE A 7 -0.44 7.11 5.15
CA ILE A 7 -1.06 6.73 3.87
C ILE A 7 -0.80 7.83 2.86
N MET A 8 -0.21 7.46 1.71
CA MET A 8 0.13 8.41 0.65
C MET A 8 -0.41 7.98 -0.72
N THR A 9 -0.80 8.97 -1.52
CA THR A 9 -1.07 8.85 -2.96
C THR A 9 -0.17 9.80 -3.73
N GLY A 10 0.72 9.27 -4.57
CA GLY A 10 1.80 10.05 -5.16
C GLY A 10 2.64 10.75 -4.09
N SER A 11 2.71 12.08 -4.14
CA SER A 11 3.40 12.92 -3.14
C SER A 11 2.47 13.49 -2.05
N THR A 12 1.19 13.12 -2.06
CA THR A 12 0.18 13.69 -1.16
C THR A 12 -0.08 12.77 0.03
N VAL A 13 0.03 13.31 1.24
CA VAL A 13 -0.38 12.62 2.47
C VAL A 13 -1.90 12.68 2.59
N LEU A 14 -2.53 11.51 2.67
CA LEU A 14 -3.99 11.39 2.84
C LEU A 14 -4.39 11.26 4.32
N GLY A 15 -3.49 10.77 5.15
CA GLY A 15 -3.72 10.64 6.59
C GLY A 15 -2.80 9.63 7.26
N THR A 16 -3.16 9.28 8.49
CA THR A 16 -2.50 8.24 9.29
C THR A 16 -3.50 7.15 9.60
N ALA A 17 -3.03 5.90 9.66
CA ALA A 17 -3.86 4.79 10.08
C ALA A 17 -3.08 3.85 11.00
N ASP A 18 -3.79 3.33 11.99
CA ASP A 18 -3.26 2.45 13.04
C ASP A 18 -3.92 1.07 12.93
N ASN A 19 -3.18 0.04 13.31
CA ASN A 19 -3.64 -1.36 13.35
C ASN A 19 -4.20 -1.87 12.02
N ILE A 20 -3.62 -1.44 10.90
CA ILE A 20 -4.02 -1.90 9.57
C ILE A 20 -3.61 -3.37 9.40
N SER A 21 -4.55 -4.18 8.93
CA SER A 21 -4.29 -5.52 8.41
C SER A 21 -4.16 -5.43 6.90
N ILE A 22 -3.04 -5.93 6.36
CA ILE A 22 -2.79 -6.01 4.92
C ILE A 22 -2.66 -7.49 4.58
N GLU A 23 -3.51 -7.97 3.68
CA GLU A 23 -3.40 -9.28 3.08
C GLU A 23 -2.49 -9.19 1.86
N VAL A 24 -1.34 -9.86 1.93
CA VAL A 24 -0.36 -9.90 0.83
C VAL A 24 -0.54 -11.25 0.14
N ALA A 25 -0.86 -11.22 -1.16
CA ALA A 25 -1.18 -12.43 -1.93
C ALA A 25 0.01 -13.40 -2.01
N GLU A 26 1.19 -12.89 -2.38
CA GLU A 26 2.46 -13.63 -2.40
C GLU A 26 3.60 -12.71 -1.99
N ALA A 27 4.42 -13.14 -1.02
CA ALA A 27 5.64 -12.44 -0.61
C ALA A 27 6.61 -13.42 0.04
N THR A 28 7.90 -13.21 -0.17
CA THR A 28 8.96 -13.89 0.57
C THR A 28 9.02 -13.39 2.02
N THR A 29 9.64 -14.17 2.91
CA THR A 29 9.87 -13.76 4.30
C THR A 29 10.64 -12.43 4.39
N GLU A 30 11.60 -12.19 3.49
CA GLU A 30 12.38 -10.95 3.46
C GLU A 30 11.50 -9.74 3.10
N GLU A 31 10.62 -9.88 2.11
CA GLU A 31 9.68 -8.82 1.72
C GLU A 31 8.67 -8.51 2.83
N LEU A 32 8.22 -9.54 3.56
CA LEU A 32 7.34 -9.35 4.72
C LEU A 32 8.04 -8.58 5.85
N GLU A 33 9.32 -8.85 6.13
CA GLU A 33 10.08 -8.10 7.13
C GLU A 33 10.32 -6.64 6.72
N LYS A 34 10.56 -6.39 5.42
CA LYS A 34 10.61 -5.02 4.87
C LYS A 34 9.26 -4.31 5.02
N LEU A 35 8.15 -5.00 4.80
CA LEU A 35 6.82 -4.41 4.96
C LEU A 35 6.49 -4.08 6.43
N LYS A 36 6.88 -4.95 7.38
CA LYS A 36 6.68 -4.70 8.82
C LYS A 36 7.42 -3.46 9.30
N SER A 37 8.64 -3.27 8.78
CA SER A 37 9.52 -2.13 9.10
C SER A 37 9.26 -0.89 8.26
N ALA A 38 8.37 -0.95 7.26
CA ALA A 38 7.99 0.20 6.47
C ALA A 38 7.22 1.21 7.33
N HIS A 39 7.70 2.47 7.31
CA HIS A 39 7.07 3.59 8.01
C HIS A 39 6.00 4.28 7.14
N GLU A 40 6.03 4.00 5.83
CA GLU A 40 5.18 4.60 4.81
C GLU A 40 4.58 3.49 3.93
N ILE A 41 3.31 3.62 3.57
CA ILE A 41 2.64 2.74 2.61
C ILE A 41 2.10 3.60 1.46
N ARG A 42 2.59 3.33 0.24
CA ARG A 42 2.16 4.03 -0.98
C ARG A 42 1.11 3.22 -1.72
N LEU A 43 -0.03 3.84 -1.96
CA LEU A 43 -1.06 3.27 -2.83
C LEU A 43 -0.71 3.61 -4.28
N VAL A 44 -0.55 2.58 -5.11
CA VAL A 44 -0.28 2.72 -6.54
C VAL A 44 -1.44 2.13 -7.35
N LYS A 45 -1.86 2.84 -8.40
CA LYS A 45 -2.82 2.30 -9.38
C LYS A 45 -2.07 1.28 -10.23
N MET A 46 -2.52 0.02 -10.24
CA MET A 46 -2.00 -0.97 -11.17
C MET A 46 -2.35 -0.55 -12.60
N LEU A 47 -1.33 -0.24 -13.41
CA LEU A 47 -1.49 0.05 -14.84
C LEU A 47 -1.73 -1.27 -15.59
N GLY A 48 -2.96 -1.78 -15.53
CA GLY A 48 -3.34 -3.04 -16.16
C GLY A 48 -4.81 -3.13 -16.58
N GLU A 49 -5.70 -2.34 -15.95
CA GLU A 49 -7.05 -2.18 -16.47
C GLU A 49 -7.03 -1.05 -17.48
N LYS A 50 -7.07 -1.41 -18.78
CA LYS A 50 -7.47 -0.47 -19.82
C LYS A 50 -8.81 0.09 -19.40
N GLU A 51 -8.85 1.33 -18.93
CA GLU A 51 -10.07 2.11 -18.85
C GLU A 51 -10.71 2.02 -20.24
N LYS A 52 -11.79 1.22 -20.36
CA LYS A 52 -12.69 1.36 -21.50
C LYS A 52 -13.31 2.74 -21.31
N VAL A 53 -12.72 3.75 -21.93
CA VAL A 53 -13.33 5.06 -22.06
C VAL A 53 -14.67 4.84 -22.78
N PRO A 54 -15.82 5.12 -22.14
CA PRO A 54 -17.08 5.08 -22.85
C PRO A 54 -17.04 6.17 -23.92
N VAL A 55 -17.26 5.75 -25.17
CA VAL A 55 -17.37 6.63 -26.35
C VAL A 55 -18.76 7.26 -26.37
#